data_AF-A0A4Q6X7F9-F1
#
_entry.id   AF-A0A4Q6X7F9-F1
#
_cell.length_a   1.000
_cell.length_b   1.000
_cell.length_c   1.000
_cell.angle_alpha   90.00
_cell.angle_beta   90.00
_cell.angle_gamma   90.00
#
_symmetry.space_group_name_H-M   'P 1'
#
loop_
_entity.id
_entity.type
_entity.pdbx_description
1 polymer ?
#
loop_
_entity_poly.entity_id
_entity_poly.type
_entity_poly.pdbx_seq_one_letter_code
_entity_poly.pdbx_strand_id
1 'polypeptide(L)'
;RAGEGLLITTHAQQQAQGEHLEAQTAKQQLEGNQNNAKALSEVAKNQQTDELESVEQLQAFAEQIQDKIARFEQAMLLLSSPNGIGLSTAEDIHLSADGQLNQFAGDS
;
A
#
# COMPACT_ATOMS: atom_id res chain seq x y z
N ARG A 1 -9.87 -19.02 4.61
CA ARG A 1 -9.61 -18.37 3.30
C ARG A 1 -10.39 -17.07 3.29
N ALA A 2 -9.77 -15.97 2.84
CA ALA A 2 -10.34 -14.62 2.92
C ALA A 2 -10.83 -14.19 1.52
N GLY A 3 -12.02 -14.67 1.14
CA GLY A 3 -12.57 -14.47 -0.22
C GLY A 3 -12.97 -13.02 -0.54
N GLU A 4 -13.11 -12.20 0.49
CA GLU A 4 -13.41 -10.77 0.38
C GLU A 4 -12.20 -9.91 0.76
N GLY A 5 -10.99 -10.49 0.81
CA GLY A 5 -9.76 -9.81 1.22
C GLY A 5 -9.41 -9.95 2.71
N LEU A 6 -8.17 -9.59 3.07
CA LEU A 6 -7.59 -9.74 4.40
C LEU A 6 -6.79 -8.49 4.80
N LEU A 7 -7.17 -7.87 5.92
CA LEU A 7 -6.39 -6.84 6.59
C LEU A 7 -5.63 -7.44 7.78
N ILE A 8 -4.31 -7.28 7.81
CA ILE A 8 -3.48 -7.57 8.99
C ILE A 8 -2.84 -6.26 9.43
N THR A 9 -3.24 -5.79 10.61
CA THR A 9 -2.82 -4.48 11.13
C THR A 9 -2.39 -4.55 12.59
N THR A 10 -1.38 -3.77 12.97
CA THR A 10 -0.99 -3.54 14.37
C THR A 10 -1.38 -2.15 14.87
N HIS A 11 -2.23 -1.42 14.15
CA HIS A 11 -2.79 -0.15 14.64
C HIS A 11 -3.68 -0.42 15.85
N ALA A 12 -3.46 0.34 16.92
CA ALA A 12 -4.23 0.17 18.16
C ALA A 12 -5.62 0.78 18.01
N GLN A 13 -6.65 0.03 18.42
CA GLN A 13 -8.04 0.48 18.41
C GLN A 13 -8.58 0.49 19.84
N GLN A 14 -8.94 1.66 20.34
CA GLN A 14 -9.46 1.78 21.70
C GLN A 14 -10.74 0.96 21.85
N GLN A 15 -10.72 0.01 22.79
CA GLN A 15 -11.87 -0.82 23.16
C GLN A 15 -12.55 -1.53 21.97
N ALA A 16 -11.82 -1.76 20.86
CA ALA A 16 -12.36 -2.28 19.60
C ALA A 16 -13.59 -1.50 19.07
N GLN A 17 -13.68 -0.19 19.34
CA GLN A 17 -14.84 0.64 18.96
C GLN A 17 -14.87 1.05 17.48
N GLY A 18 -13.71 1.10 16.81
CA GLY A 18 -13.64 1.29 15.36
C GLY A 18 -14.24 0.13 14.55
N GLU A 19 -14.32 0.31 13.23
CA GLU A 19 -14.74 -0.76 12.33
C GLU A 19 -13.66 -1.84 12.28
N HIS A 20 -14.05 -3.12 12.31
CA HIS A 20 -13.10 -4.25 12.34
C HIS A 20 -12.11 -4.28 11.18
N LEU A 21 -12.42 -3.59 10.08
CA LEU A 21 -11.58 -3.52 8.90
C LEU A 21 -11.13 -2.08 8.60
N GLU A 22 -10.98 -1.22 9.60
CA GLU A 22 -10.50 0.15 9.40
C GLU A 22 -9.09 0.20 8.78
N ALA A 23 -9.01 0.40 7.45
CA ALA A 23 -7.76 0.51 6.70
C ALA A 23 -7.42 1.96 6.33
N GLN A 24 -8.12 2.95 6.89
CA GLN A 24 -7.94 4.36 6.55
C GLN A 24 -6.48 4.79 6.72
N THR A 25 -5.82 4.34 7.79
CA THR A 25 -4.40 4.65 8.02
C THR A 25 -3.49 4.05 6.95
N ALA A 26 -3.76 2.81 6.53
CA ALA A 26 -2.99 2.16 5.47
C ALA A 26 -3.21 2.85 4.10
N LYS A 27 -4.44 3.26 3.82
CA LYS A 27 -4.79 4.04 2.62
C LYS A 27 -4.04 5.37 2.59
N GLN A 28 -4.08 6.13 3.68
CA GLN A 28 -3.36 7.40 3.81
C GLN A 28 -1.84 7.24 3.59
N GLN A 29 -1.25 6.15 4.07
CA GLN A 29 0.16 5.84 3.80
C GLN A 29 0.42 5.61 2.31
N LEU A 30 -0.47 4.90 1.61
CA LEU A 30 -0.35 4.67 0.15
C LEU A 30 -0.54 5.95 -0.65
N GLU A 31 -1.47 6.81 -0.26
CA GLU A 31 -1.66 8.14 -0.86
C GLU A 31 -0.41 9.02 -0.66
N GLY A 32 0.21 8.98 0.53
CA GLY A 32 1.48 9.64 0.81
C GLY A 32 2.61 9.16 -0.11
N ASN A 33 2.74 7.83 -0.27
CA ASN A 33 3.72 7.24 -1.18
C ASN A 33 3.48 7.65 -2.64
N GLN A 34 2.23 7.80 -3.05
CA GLN A 34 1.87 8.23 -4.41
C GLN A 34 2.28 9.67 -4.66
N ASN A 35 2.08 10.56 -3.68
CA ASN A 35 2.56 11.93 -3.79
C ASN A 35 4.09 11.98 -3.93
N ASN A 36 4.82 11.14 -3.18
CA ASN A 36 6.27 11.08 -3.30
C ASN A 36 6.71 10.54 -4.68
N ALA A 37 6.07 9.49 -5.16
CA ALA A 37 6.33 8.93 -6.49
C ALA A 37 6.01 9.94 -7.61
N LYS A 38 4.94 10.73 -7.47
CA LYS A 38 4.61 11.84 -8.39
C LYS A 38 5.73 12.87 -8.46
N ALA A 39 6.20 13.35 -7.31
CA ALA A 39 7.28 14.32 -7.25
C ALA A 39 8.56 13.80 -7.94
N LEU A 40 8.92 12.53 -7.72
CA LEU A 40 10.05 11.90 -8.40
C LEU A 40 9.83 11.78 -9.92
N SER A 41 8.61 11.42 -10.36
CA SER A 41 8.27 11.33 -11.78
C SER A 41 8.35 12.69 -12.48
N GLU A 42 7.92 13.77 -11.81
CA GLU A 42 8.05 15.12 -12.33
C GLU A 42 9.51 15.55 -12.47
N VAL A 43 10.39 15.17 -11.53
CA VAL A 43 11.84 15.41 -11.66
C VAL A 43 12.42 14.63 -12.85
N ALA A 44 12.08 13.35 -13.01
CA ALA A 44 12.54 12.53 -14.13
C ALA A 44 12.11 13.13 -15.48
N LYS A 45 10.84 13.54 -15.58
CA LYS A 45 10.29 14.22 -16.76
C LYS A 45 11.06 15.50 -17.09
N ASN A 46 11.34 16.33 -16.09
CA ASN A 46 12.12 17.56 -16.26
C ASN A 46 13.56 17.29 -16.70
N GLN A 47 14.11 16.12 -16.36
CA GLN A 47 15.43 15.65 -16.79
C GLN A 47 15.40 14.93 -18.14
N GLN A 48 14.28 14.97 -18.88
CA GLN A 48 14.09 14.26 -20.16
C GLN A 48 14.30 12.75 -20.03
N THR A 49 14.04 12.20 -18.85
CA THR A 49 14.03 10.76 -18.57
C THR A 49 12.59 10.25 -18.59
N ASP A 50 12.41 8.96 -18.86
CA ASP A 50 11.09 8.33 -18.86
C ASP A 50 10.39 8.49 -17.49
N GLU A 51 9.07 8.68 -17.56
CA GLU A 51 8.21 8.87 -16.38
C GLU A 51 8.00 7.54 -15.64
N LEU A 52 7.63 7.63 -14.35
CA LEU A 52 7.34 6.46 -13.53
C LEU A 52 5.90 5.97 -13.78
N GLU A 53 5.74 4.92 -14.58
CA GLU A 53 4.43 4.26 -14.82
C GLU A 53 3.74 3.78 -13.53
N SER A 54 4.52 3.50 -12.49
CA SER A 54 4.04 3.03 -11.17
C SER A 54 3.15 4.03 -10.43
N VAL A 55 3.21 5.32 -10.79
CA VAL A 55 2.50 6.39 -10.09
C VAL A 55 0.98 6.26 -10.24
N GLU A 56 0.50 6.04 -11.46
CA GLU A 56 -0.93 5.89 -11.76
C GLU A 56 -1.48 4.61 -11.12
N GLN A 57 -0.68 3.55 -11.10
CA GLN A 57 -1.07 2.27 -10.52
C GLN A 57 -1.18 2.33 -9.00
N LEU A 58 -0.27 3.03 -8.32
CA LEU A 58 -0.36 3.23 -6.88
C LEU A 58 -1.62 4.02 -6.52
N GLN A 59 -1.98 5.02 -7.33
CA GLN A 59 -3.24 5.74 -7.16
C GLN A 59 -4.45 4.81 -7.30
N ALA A 60 -4.51 4.04 -8.38
CA ALA A 60 -5.60 3.09 -8.61
C ALA A 60 -5.70 2.05 -7.49
N PHE A 61 -4.57 1.56 -6.97
CA PHE A 61 -4.54 0.62 -5.85
C PHE A 61 -5.05 1.25 -4.54
N ALA A 62 -4.67 2.49 -4.24
CA ALA A 62 -5.17 3.20 -3.07
C ALA A 62 -6.68 3.48 -3.16
N GLU A 63 -7.19 3.76 -4.37
CA GLU A 63 -8.63 3.97 -4.62
C GLU A 63 -9.46 2.70 -4.43
N GLN A 64 -8.89 1.51 -4.68
CA GLN A 64 -9.53 0.22 -4.38
C GLN A 64 -9.71 -0.02 -2.87
N ILE A 65 -9.00 0.72 -2.01
CA ILE A 65 -9.14 0.66 -0.57
C ILE A 65 -10.21 1.69 -0.16
N GLN A 66 -11.41 1.20 0.16
CA GLN A 66 -12.50 2.06 0.63
C GLN A 66 -12.29 2.55 2.07
N ASP A 67 -12.76 3.76 2.37
CA ASP A 67 -12.68 4.39 3.71
C ASP A 67 -13.48 3.62 4.79
N LYS A 68 -14.50 2.87 4.37
CA LYS A 68 -15.41 2.12 5.25
C LYS A 68 -15.34 0.65 4.87
N ILE A 69 -14.34 -0.07 5.36
CA ILE A 69 -14.29 -1.49 5.05
C ILE A 69 -15.33 -2.21 5.92
N ALA A 70 -16.42 -2.58 5.27
CA ALA A 70 -17.12 -3.82 5.57
C ALA A 70 -16.88 -4.87 4.46
N ARG A 71 -16.09 -4.54 3.42
CA ARG A 71 -15.73 -5.40 2.28
C ARG A 71 -14.60 -4.76 1.48
N PHE A 72 -13.56 -5.51 1.14
CA PHE A 72 -12.71 -5.11 0.03
C PHE A 72 -13.48 -5.35 -1.27
N GLU A 73 -13.38 -4.44 -2.26
CA GLU A 73 -14.01 -4.65 -3.57
C GLU A 73 -13.38 -5.80 -4.35
N GLN A 74 -12.14 -6.15 -3.99
CA GLN A 74 -11.35 -7.22 -4.57
C GLN A 74 -10.71 -8.07 -3.47
N ALA A 75 -10.46 -9.34 -3.74
CA ALA A 75 -9.78 -10.24 -2.80
C ALA A 75 -8.29 -9.86 -2.67
N MET A 76 -8.00 -8.84 -1.85
CA MET A 76 -6.65 -8.30 -1.64
C MET A 76 -6.12 -8.61 -0.23
N LEU A 77 -4.79 -8.63 -0.08
CA LEU A 77 -4.10 -8.70 1.22
C LEU A 77 -3.45 -7.35 1.51
N LEU A 78 -3.78 -6.74 2.65
CA LEU A 78 -3.18 -5.50 3.11
C LEU A 78 -2.50 -5.72 4.46
N LEU A 79 -1.20 -5.42 4.52
CA LEU A 79 -0.38 -5.44 5.74
C LEU A 79 -0.04 -4.00 6.13
N SER A 80 -0.34 -3.59 7.37
CA SER A 80 -0.01 -2.23 7.84
C SER A 80 0.45 -2.23 9.30
N SER A 81 1.48 -1.45 9.59
CA SER A 81 1.97 -1.24 10.95
C SER A 81 2.55 0.18 11.08
N PRO A 82 2.29 0.88 12.20
CA PRO A 82 2.90 2.19 12.43
C PRO A 82 4.43 2.12 12.62
N ASN A 83 4.95 0.96 13.06
CA ASN A 83 6.37 0.80 13.45
C ASN A 83 7.12 -0.18 12.53
N GLY A 84 6.64 -0.37 11.29
CA GLY A 84 7.28 -1.20 10.27
C GLY A 84 6.79 -2.65 10.23
N ILE A 85 7.14 -3.33 9.13
CA ILE A 85 6.83 -4.74 8.89
C ILE A 85 8.16 -5.45 8.59
N GLY A 86 8.48 -6.47 9.38
CA GLY A 86 9.68 -7.28 9.17
C GLY A 86 9.36 -8.59 8.45
N LEU A 87 10.14 -8.91 7.42
CA LEU A 87 10.13 -10.22 6.76
C LEU A 87 11.54 -10.82 6.88
N SER A 88 11.65 -12.03 7.42
CA SER A 88 12.94 -12.69 7.62
C SER A 88 12.78 -14.20 7.50
N THR A 89 13.78 -14.87 6.94
CA THR A 89 13.90 -16.32 6.78
C THR A 89 15.39 -16.68 6.75
N ALA A 90 15.71 -17.94 7.05
CA ALA A 90 17.07 -18.46 6.88
C ALA A 90 17.40 -18.79 5.41
N GLU A 91 16.37 -18.84 4.57
CA GLU A 91 16.44 -19.18 3.14
C GLU A 91 15.97 -17.98 2.29
N ASP A 92 15.49 -18.21 1.06
CA ASP A 92 15.11 -17.15 0.12
C ASP A 92 13.71 -16.55 0.39
N ILE A 93 13.54 -15.25 0.07
CA ILE A 93 12.24 -14.58 -0.09
C ILE A 93 12.01 -14.32 -1.58
N HIS A 94 10.95 -14.90 -2.15
CA HIS A 94 10.53 -14.64 -3.53
C HIS A 94 9.29 -13.76 -3.56
N LEU A 95 9.40 -12.59 -4.18
CA LEU A 95 8.28 -11.69 -4.48
C LEU A 95 8.12 -11.60 -6.00
N SER A 96 6.97 -12.01 -6.52
CA SER A 96 6.68 -12.03 -7.96
C SER A 96 5.25 -11.61 -8.24
N ALA A 97 5.03 -10.91 -9.35
CA ALA A 97 3.72 -10.54 -9.86
C ALA A 97 3.72 -10.68 -11.38
N ASP A 98 2.59 -11.14 -11.95
CA ASP A 98 2.41 -11.18 -13.41
C ASP A 98 2.30 -9.77 -14.01
N GLY A 99 1.85 -8.80 -13.20
CA GLY A 99 1.79 -7.39 -13.54
C GLY A 99 3.07 -6.66 -13.14
N GLN A 100 3.01 -5.93 -12.03
CA GLN A 100 4.12 -5.08 -11.56
C GLN A 100 4.38 -5.27 -10.08
N LEU A 101 5.64 -5.08 -9.69
CA LEU A 101 6.07 -4.99 -8.29
C LEU A 101 6.47 -3.54 -8.01
N ASN A 102 5.70 -2.89 -7.13
CA ASN A 102 5.92 -1.50 -6.77
C ASN A 102 6.58 -1.40 -5.38
N GLN A 103 7.69 -0.66 -5.28
CA GLN A 103 8.43 -0.44 -4.04
C GLN A 103 8.66 1.06 -3.85
N PHE A 104 8.17 1.60 -2.75
CA PHE A 104 8.27 3.01 -2.43
C PHE A 104 8.92 3.20 -1.07
N ALA A 105 9.74 4.25 -0.96
CA ALA A 105 10.31 4.71 0.29
C ALA A 105 9.96 6.19 0.46
N GLY A 106 9.76 6.60 1.71
CA GLY A 106 9.67 8.02 2.05
C GLY A 106 11.03 8.71 1.94
N ASP A 107 11.03 10.02 2.11
CA ASP A 107 12.25 10.82 2.12
C ASP A 107 13.18 10.39 3.28
N SER A 108 14.49 10.41 3.00
CA SER A 108 15.56 10.04 3.96
C SER A 108 15.93 11.17 4.90
#